data_AF-A0A2R6JQN8-F1
#
_entry.id   AF-A0A2R6JQN8-F1
#
_cell.length_a   1.000
_cell.length_b   1.000
_cell.length_c   1.000
_cell.angle_alpha   90.00
_cell.angle_beta   90.00
_cell.angle_gamma   90.00
#
_symmetry.space_group_name_H-M   'P 1'
#
loop_
_entity.id
_entity.type
_entity.pdbx_description
1 polymer ?
#
loop_
_entity_poly.entity_id
_entity_poly.type
_entity_poly.pdbx_seq_one_letter_code
_entity_poly.pdbx_strand_id
1 'polypeptide(L)'
;MDNTHRLIEDLAEQSRQEEGMIDYRATTEIGAPDTVRFFEQYEDAEAFAAHAETDHFQEFEAALPELLAGEPEVTQFEVDSATELDL
;
A
#
# COMPACT_ATOMS: atom_id res chain seq x y z
N MET A 1 4.08 5.09 17.56
CA MET A 1 3.25 5.82 16.58
C MET A 1 4.12 6.60 15.61
N ASP A 2 5.08 7.43 16.07
CA ASP A 2 5.95 8.22 15.15
C ASP A 2 6.76 7.38 14.14
N ASN A 3 7.31 6.22 14.54
CA ASN A 3 8.05 5.36 13.61
C ASN A 3 7.15 4.67 12.58
N THR A 4 5.93 4.30 12.96
CA THR A 4 4.96 3.62 12.09
C THR A 4 4.51 4.53 10.96
N HIS A 5 4.13 5.76 11.28
CA HIS A 5 3.75 6.74 10.26
C HIS A 5 4.91 7.04 9.30
N ARG A 6 6.14 7.17 9.80
CA ARG A 6 7.32 7.38 8.95
C ARG A 6 7.53 6.25 7.95
N LEU A 7 7.43 4.99 8.39
CA LEU A 7 7.60 3.83 7.50
C LEU A 7 6.50 3.77 6.43
N ILE A 8 5.26 4.11 6.79
CA ILE A 8 4.13 4.16 5.87
C ILE A 8 4.27 5.30 4.87
N GLU A 9 4.72 6.48 5.34
CA GLU A 9 4.99 7.64 4.49
C GLU A 9 6.08 7.33 3.47
N ASP A 10 7.19 6.73 3.91
CA ASP A 10 8.30 6.34 3.04
C ASP A 10 7.88 5.30 2.00
N LEU A 11 7.20 4.23 2.43
CA LEU A 11 6.61 3.23 1.53
C LEU A 11 5.73 3.90 0.47
N ALA A 12 4.80 4.76 0.88
CA ALA A 12 3.88 5.40 -0.04
C ALA A 12 4.58 6.39 -1.00
N GLU A 13 5.58 7.14 -0.54
CA GLU A 13 6.35 8.07 -1.37
C GLU A 13 7.20 7.35 -2.41
N GLN A 14 7.88 6.28 -2.01
CA GLN A 14 8.73 5.51 -2.90
C GLN A 14 7.90 4.70 -3.89
N SER A 15 6.78 4.11 -3.45
CA SER A 15 5.92 3.33 -4.33
C SER A 15 5.26 4.12 -5.43
N ARG A 16 4.90 5.38 -5.19
CA ARG A 16 4.39 6.27 -6.25
C ARG A 16 5.41 6.56 -7.35
N GLN A 17 6.68 6.24 -7.16
CA GLN A 17 7.74 6.44 -8.15
C GLN A 17 8.07 5.17 -8.94
N GLU A 18 7.47 4.03 -8.59
CA GLU A 18 7.69 2.76 -9.26
C GLU A 18 7.08 2.73 -10.68
N GLU A 19 7.74 2.03 -11.59
CA GLU A 19 7.20 1.78 -12.93
C GLU A 19 5.96 0.87 -12.82
N GLY A 20 4.90 1.21 -13.55
CA GLY A 20 3.63 0.48 -13.49
C GLY A 20 2.76 0.77 -12.25
N MET A 21 3.16 1.67 -11.35
CA MET A 21 2.28 2.14 -10.27
C MET A 21 1.30 3.19 -10.79
N ILE A 22 -0.01 2.89 -10.76
CA ILE A 22 -1.07 3.83 -11.16
C ILE A 22 -1.48 4.73 -9.99
N ASP A 23 -1.65 4.17 -8.80
CA ASP A 23 -2.09 4.90 -7.60
C ASP A 23 -1.65 4.17 -6.35
N TYR A 24 -1.20 4.92 -5.33
CA TYR A 24 -0.80 4.35 -4.05
C TYR A 24 -1.18 5.32 -2.92
N ARG A 25 -2.12 4.89 -2.09
CA ARG A 25 -2.64 5.67 -0.96
C ARG A 25 -2.64 4.86 0.31
N ALA A 26 -2.01 5.38 1.34
CA ALA A 26 -2.19 4.92 2.72
C ALA A 26 -3.15 5.88 3.44
N THR A 27 -4.15 5.32 4.12
CA THR A 27 -5.17 6.09 4.84
C THR A 27 -5.46 5.45 6.20
N THR A 28 -6.04 6.20 7.14
CA THR A 28 -6.53 5.65 8.40
C THR A 28 -8.05 5.61 8.42
N GLU A 29 -8.63 4.60 9.08
CA GLU A 29 -10.08 4.56 9.23
C GLU A 29 -10.58 5.61 10.21
N ILE A 30 -11.67 6.29 9.86
CA ILE A 30 -12.30 7.31 10.71
C ILE A 30 -12.75 6.70 12.05
N GLY A 31 -13.28 5.46 12.04
CA GLY A 31 -13.76 4.77 13.23
C GLY A 31 -12.71 3.96 13.98
N ALA A 32 -11.54 3.74 13.37
CA ALA A 32 -10.47 2.91 13.90
C ALA A 32 -9.11 3.53 13.51
N PRO A 33 -8.63 4.56 14.24
CA PRO A 33 -7.46 5.34 13.84
C PRO A 33 -6.14 4.53 13.81
N ASP A 34 -6.10 3.40 14.51
CA ASP A 34 -4.96 2.46 14.47
C ASP A 34 -5.02 1.48 13.28
N THR A 35 -6.08 1.54 12.47
CA THR A 35 -6.24 0.74 11.25
C THR A 35 -5.83 1.55 10.04
N VAL A 36 -4.75 1.11 9.41
CA VAL A 36 -4.26 1.68 8.15
C VAL A 36 -4.80 0.85 6.99
N ARG A 37 -5.32 1.53 5.96
CA ARG A 37 -5.74 0.94 4.69
C ARG A 37 -4.85 1.43 3.58
N PHE A 38 -4.27 0.48 2.87
CA PHE A 38 -3.55 0.69 1.62
C PHE A 38 -4.50 0.49 0.45
N PHE A 39 -4.47 1.42 -0.49
CA PHE A 39 -5.14 1.32 -1.78
C PHE A 39 -4.07 1.47 -2.85
N GLU A 40 -3.87 0.38 -3.59
CA GLU A 40 -2.77 0.21 -4.51
C GLU A 40 -3.35 -0.21 -5.86
N GLN A 41 -2.99 0.51 -6.93
CA GLN A 41 -3.39 0.21 -8.29
C GLN A 41 -2.14 0.05 -9.13
N TYR A 42 -2.03 -1.10 -9.79
CA TYR A 42 -0.91 -1.47 -10.65
C TYR A 42 -1.37 -1.60 -12.09
N GLU A 43 -0.48 -1.31 -13.04
CA GLU A 43 -0.71 -1.51 -14.47
C GLU A 43 -0.97 -2.99 -14.78
N ASP A 44 -0.21 -3.88 -14.14
CA ASP A 44 -0.35 -5.32 -14.29
C ASP A 44 0.23 -6.10 -13.10
N ALA A 45 0.24 -7.43 -13.23
CA ALA A 45 0.78 -8.34 -12.23
C ALA A 45 2.32 -8.30 -12.14
N GLU A 46 3.02 -7.87 -13.20
CA GLU A 46 4.49 -7.74 -13.19
C GLU A 46 4.88 -6.52 -12.33
N ALA A 47 4.16 -5.41 -12.45
CA ALA A 47 4.33 -4.23 -11.59
C ALA A 47 4.08 -4.56 -10.10
N PHE A 48 3.04 -5.33 -9.79
CA PHE A 48 2.81 -5.80 -8.41
C PHE A 48 3.94 -6.71 -7.89
N ALA A 49 4.43 -7.64 -8.72
CA ALA A 49 5.54 -8.50 -8.34
C ALA A 49 6.83 -7.70 -8.10
N ALA A 50 7.12 -6.74 -8.97
CA ALA A 50 8.28 -5.85 -8.84
C ALA A 50 8.19 -4.98 -7.57
N HIS A 51 7.00 -4.48 -7.23
CA HIS A 51 6.75 -3.74 -6.00
C HIS A 51 7.17 -4.54 -4.76
N ALA A 52 6.76 -5.80 -4.67
CA ALA A 52 7.10 -6.68 -3.55
C ALA A 52 8.61 -7.01 -3.43
N GLU A 53 9.39 -6.76 -4.49
CA GLU A 53 10.84 -6.97 -4.50
C GLU A 53 11.64 -5.70 -4.15
N THR A 54 10.97 -4.55 -3.98
CA THR A 54 11.64 -3.27 -3.70
C THR A 54 12.18 -3.19 -2.26
N ASP A 55 13.26 -2.41 -2.09
CA ASP A 55 13.90 -2.21 -0.78
C ASP A 55 12.94 -1.60 0.26
N HIS A 56 12.14 -0.60 -0.14
CA HIS A 56 11.20 0.07 0.76
C HIS A 56 10.02 -0.82 1.17
N PHE A 57 9.54 -1.70 0.27
CA PHE A 57 8.54 -2.70 0.65
C PHE A 57 9.12 -3.72 1.63
N GLN A 58 10.33 -4.24 1.38
CA GLN A 58 10.97 -5.21 2.27
C GLN A 58 11.31 -4.63 3.65
N GLU A 59 11.75 -3.36 3.71
CA GLU A 59 11.96 -2.67 4.99
C GLU A 59 10.66 -2.54 5.78
N PHE A 60 9.56 -2.16 5.11
CA PHE A 60 8.25 -2.10 5.73
C PHE A 60 7.74 -3.49 6.19
N GLU A 61 7.84 -4.50 5.33
CA GLU A 61 7.42 -5.88 5.62
C GLU A 61 8.17 -6.45 6.83
N ALA A 62 9.47 -6.22 6.92
CA ALA A 62 10.29 -6.66 8.03
C ALA A 62 9.88 -6.03 9.38
N ALA A 63 9.29 -4.83 9.36
CA ALA A 63 8.78 -4.15 10.55
C ALA A 63 7.39 -4.62 10.98
N LEU A 64 6.59 -5.21 10.07
CA LEU A 64 5.20 -5.60 10.35
C LEU A 64 5.00 -6.47 11.60
N PRO A 65 5.84 -7.48 11.91
CA PRO A 65 5.64 -8.33 13.09
C PRO A 65 5.65 -7.57 14.42
N GLU A 66 6.33 -6.43 14.50
CA GLU A 66 6.37 -5.59 15.70
C GLU A 66 5.24 -4.55 15.73
N LEU A 67 4.63 -4.26 14.57
CA LEU A 67 3.64 -3.19 14.40
C LEU A 67 2.20 -3.70 14.41
N LEU A 68 1.94 -4.91 13.93
CA LEU A 68 0.60 -5.43 13.76
C LEU A 68 0.06 -6.09 15.03
N ALA A 69 -1.21 -5.81 15.33
CA ALA A 69 -1.95 -6.49 16.40
C ALA A 69 -2.48 -7.88 15.99
N GLY A 70 -2.31 -8.26 14.71
CA GLY A 70 -2.79 -9.51 14.11
C GLY A 70 -2.29 -9.68 12.68
N GLU A 71 -2.78 -10.69 11.96
CA GLU A 71 -2.45 -10.87 10.54
C GLU A 71 -3.06 -9.75 9.69
N PRO A 72 -2.32 -9.20 8.69
CA PRO A 72 -2.88 -8.22 7.78
C PRO A 72 -3.88 -8.87 6.83
N GLU A 73 -4.92 -8.13 6.45
CA GLU A 73 -5.88 -8.55 5.43
C GLU A 73 -5.46 -7.97 4.07
N VAL A 74 -5.30 -8.84 3.06
CA VAL A 74 -4.96 -8.44 1.69
C VAL A 74 -6.01 -9.01 0.74
N THR A 75 -6.53 -8.18 -0.16
CA THR A 75 -7.47 -8.59 -1.21
C THR A 75 -7.07 -7.92 -2.52
N GLN A 76 -6.90 -8.72 -3.56
CA GLN A 76 -6.57 -8.24 -4.91
C GLN A 76 -7.80 -8.37 -5.82
N PHE A 77 -7.98 -7.38 -6.68
CA PHE A 77 -8.99 -7.39 -7.73
C PHE A 77 -8.32 -7.27 -9.09
N GLU A 78 -8.65 -8.16 -10.02
CA GLU A 78 -8.34 -7.96 -11.44
C GLU A 78 -9.42 -7.04 -12.05
N VAL A 79 -9.00 -5.92 -12.62
CA VAL A 79 -9.90 -4.87 -13.10
C VAL A 79 -9.75 -4.70 -14.61
N ASP A 80 -10.75 -5.12 -15.38
CA ASP A 80 -10.76 -4.95 -16.85
C ASP A 80 -11.09 -3.51 -17.29
N SER A 81 -11.84 -2.76 -16.47
CA SER A 81 -12.22 -1.38 -16.79
C SER A 81 -12.57 -0.57 -15.54
N ALA A 82 -12.29 0.73 -15.61
CA ALA A 82 -12.74 1.73 -14.64
C ALA A 82 -13.45 2.87 -15.38
N THR A 83 -14.41 3.53 -14.73
CA THR A 83 -15.14 4.68 -15.28
C THR A 83 -15.14 5.79 -14.25
N GLU A 84 -14.63 6.96 -14.63
CA GLU A 84 -14.74 8.17 -13.81
C GLU A 84 -16.18 8.70 -13.88
N LEU A 85 -16.73 9.05 -12.72
CA LEU A 85 -18.08 9.62 -12.59
C LEU A 85 -17.97 11.08 -12.20
N ASP A 86 -18.62 11.96 -12.96
CA ASP A 86 -18.85 13.34 -12.54
C ASP A 86 -20.02 13.36 -11.52
N LEU A 87 -19.76 13.88 -10.31
CA LEU A 87 -20.73 13.98 -9.20
C LEU A 87 -21.35 15.37 -9.09
#